data_AF-A0A3B0YLV0-F1
#
_entry.id   AF-A0A3B0YLV0-F1
#
_cell.length_a   1.000
_cell.length_b   1.000
_cell.length_c   1.000
_cell.angle_alpha   90.00
_cell.angle_beta   90.00
_cell.angle_gamma   90.00
#
_symmetry.space_group_name_H-M   'P 1'
#
loop_
_entity.id
_entity.type
_entity.pdbx_description
1 polymer ?
#
loop_
_entity_poly.entity_id
_entity_poly.type
_entity_poly.pdbx_seq_one_letter_code
_entity_poly.pdbx_strand_id
1 'polypeptide(L)'
;MPISSTLQPIFKWLLILSSLLLVYSYFTKDTLPEADFYNLSELKAPKQTAIKKNAFSVEVNNQTYIIKPRFYYELQGVVVSYHDSDVFWDIWHHDKWKDFINLRDLCVIWDNNVSSGVYKKMDFTNDSWTCWARWPDNETGRIFSMRQLSNNHILSHNDDISQTLMSARPGDHIKLSGFLSEYSNPGNGFQRGTSTTRTDTGNGACETIYLDDFKIINKANAGTHRLYAISKWTFIISLIGFIVAFIASPVCRN
;
A
#
# COMPACT_ATOMS: atom_id res chain seq x y z
N MET A 1 -45.05 20.56 -10.31
CA MET A 1 -44.18 19.58 -10.98
C MET A 1 -43.76 18.56 -9.93
N PRO A 2 -43.83 17.24 -10.19
CA PRO A 2 -43.39 16.26 -9.21
C PRO A 2 -41.90 16.44 -8.95
N ILE A 3 -41.50 16.40 -7.68
CA ILE A 3 -40.10 16.60 -7.24
C ILE A 3 -39.12 15.66 -7.96
N SER A 4 -39.59 14.47 -8.38
CA SER A 4 -38.82 13.52 -9.19
C SER A 4 -38.40 14.08 -10.57
N SER A 5 -39.25 14.88 -11.21
CA SER A 5 -38.98 15.45 -12.54
C SER A 5 -37.89 16.54 -12.55
N THR A 6 -37.68 17.22 -11.42
CA THR A 6 -36.62 18.24 -11.28
C THR A 6 -35.31 17.66 -10.75
N LEU A 7 -35.36 16.60 -9.94
CA LEU A 7 -34.17 15.94 -9.39
C LEU A 7 -33.45 15.01 -10.38
N GLN A 8 -34.18 14.35 -11.28
CA GLN A 8 -33.60 13.46 -12.28
C GLN A 8 -32.49 14.10 -13.15
N PRO A 9 -32.67 15.31 -13.73
CA PRO A 9 -31.61 15.93 -14.53
C PRO A 9 -30.38 16.32 -13.69
N ILE A 10 -30.58 16.69 -12.42
CA ILE A 10 -29.47 17.01 -11.50
C ILE A 10 -28.62 15.75 -11.27
N PHE A 11 -29.24 14.64 -10.87
CA PHE A 11 -28.52 13.38 -10.67
C PHE A 11 -27.88 12.85 -11.95
N LYS A 12 -28.51 13.04 -13.11
CA LYS A 12 -27.92 12.69 -14.41
C LYS A 12 -26.63 13.46 -14.67
N TRP A 13 -26.62 14.79 -14.49
CA TRP A 13 -25.43 15.59 -14.73
C TRP A 13 -24.32 15.33 -13.71
N LEU A 14 -24.68 15.15 -12.43
CA LEU A 14 -23.73 14.75 -11.39
C LEU A 14 -23.12 13.37 -11.70
N LEU A 15 -23.93 12.42 -12.18
CA LEU A 15 -23.44 11.10 -12.59
C LEU A 15 -22.43 11.23 -13.72
N ILE A 16 -22.74 11.97 -14.78
CA ILE A 16 -21.82 12.18 -15.92
C ILE A 16 -20.52 12.83 -15.48
N LEU A 17 -20.59 13.93 -14.72
CA LEU A 17 -19.40 14.65 -14.27
C LEU A 17 -18.55 13.79 -13.34
N SER A 18 -19.16 13.12 -12.36
CA SER A 18 -18.45 12.23 -11.44
C SER A 18 -17.84 11.03 -12.14
N SER A 19 -18.48 10.47 -13.17
CA SER A 19 -17.87 9.42 -14.01
C SER A 19 -16.62 9.90 -14.73
N LEU A 20 -16.65 11.09 -15.35
CA LEU A 20 -15.47 11.64 -16.04
C LEU A 20 -14.32 11.89 -15.08
N LEU A 21 -14.60 12.49 -13.92
CA LEU A 21 -13.59 12.74 -12.89
C LEU A 21 -13.07 11.44 -12.28
N LEU A 22 -13.93 10.44 -12.09
CA LEU A 22 -13.55 9.11 -11.60
C LEU A 22 -12.60 8.42 -12.57
N VAL A 23 -12.90 8.43 -13.87
CA VAL A 23 -12.01 7.88 -14.91
C VAL A 23 -10.67 8.60 -14.93
N TYR A 24 -10.68 9.93 -15.00
CA TYR A 24 -9.45 10.73 -15.01
C TYR A 24 -8.57 10.46 -13.77
N SER A 25 -9.17 10.52 -12.59
CA SER A 25 -8.44 10.32 -11.33
C SER A 25 -8.01 8.87 -11.13
N TYR A 26 -8.74 7.88 -11.65
CA TYR A 26 -8.34 6.46 -11.59
C TYR A 26 -7.00 6.22 -12.30
N PHE A 27 -6.79 6.81 -13.47
CA PHE A 27 -5.57 6.63 -14.26
C PHE A 27 -4.40 7.51 -13.80
N THR A 28 -4.65 8.56 -13.01
CA THR A 28 -3.62 9.54 -12.61
C THR A 28 -3.26 9.48 -11.12
N LYS A 29 -4.07 8.83 -10.28
CA LYS A 29 -3.86 8.84 -8.82
C LYS A 29 -2.57 8.15 -8.38
N ASP A 30 -2.11 7.12 -9.08
CA ASP A 30 -0.91 6.35 -8.71
C ASP A 30 0.29 6.70 -9.62
N THR A 31 0.22 7.80 -10.38
CA THR A 31 1.35 8.26 -11.21
C THR A 31 2.53 8.63 -10.32
N LEU A 32 3.67 7.96 -10.50
CA LEU A 32 4.85 8.23 -9.68
C LEU A 32 5.39 9.66 -9.93
N PRO A 33 5.62 10.47 -8.88
CA PRO A 33 6.21 11.80 -8.99
C PRO A 33 7.57 11.83 -9.71
N GLU A 34 8.05 13.03 -10.06
CA GLU A 34 9.42 13.23 -10.53
C GLU A 34 10.44 13.06 -9.39
N ALA A 35 11.71 12.82 -9.73
CA ALA A 35 12.76 12.61 -8.72
C ALA A 35 12.99 13.83 -7.81
N ASP A 36 12.73 15.05 -8.29
CA ASP A 36 12.86 16.30 -7.53
C ASP A 36 11.78 16.53 -6.48
N PHE A 37 10.68 15.74 -6.51
CA PHE A 37 9.67 15.70 -5.47
C PHE A 37 10.23 15.15 -4.15
N TYR A 38 11.28 14.34 -4.22
CA TYR A 38 11.83 13.62 -3.08
C TYR A 38 13.07 14.32 -2.48
N ASN A 39 13.23 14.23 -1.16
CA ASN A 39 14.51 14.56 -0.53
C ASN A 39 15.52 13.43 -0.74
N LEU A 40 16.23 13.46 -1.88
CA LEU A 40 17.20 12.42 -2.27
C LEU A 40 18.35 12.19 -1.27
N SER A 41 18.61 13.15 -0.38
CA SER A 41 19.62 13.00 0.68
C SER A 41 19.20 11.98 1.76
N GLU A 42 17.90 11.74 1.93
CA GLU A 42 17.35 10.82 2.93
C GLU A 42 17.15 9.40 2.37
N LEU A 43 16.99 9.26 1.05
CA LEU A 43 16.75 7.99 0.37
C LEU A 43 18.04 7.18 0.20
N LYS A 44 18.61 6.73 1.32
CA LYS A 44 19.85 5.94 1.37
C LYS A 44 19.57 4.46 1.57
N ALA A 45 20.60 3.64 1.38
CA ALA A 45 20.54 2.22 1.70
C ALA A 45 20.07 2.00 3.15
N PRO A 46 19.24 0.96 3.40
CA PRO A 46 18.77 0.65 4.73
C PRO A 46 19.92 0.48 5.73
N LYS A 47 19.70 0.94 6.96
CA LYS A 47 20.62 0.70 8.07
C LYS A 47 20.21 -0.57 8.78
N GLN A 48 21.13 -1.52 8.89
CA GLN A 48 20.93 -2.76 9.60
C GLN A 48 21.95 -2.86 10.73
N THR A 49 21.49 -2.86 11.99
CA THR A 49 22.35 -2.83 13.18
C THR A 49 22.14 -4.10 14.01
N ALA A 50 23.24 -4.74 14.41
CA ALA A 50 23.18 -5.91 15.28
C ALA A 50 22.62 -5.55 16.66
N ILE A 51 21.76 -6.41 17.21
CA ILE A 51 21.11 -6.20 18.49
C ILE A 51 21.21 -7.42 19.39
N LYS A 52 21.06 -7.20 20.69
CA LYS A 52 20.87 -8.25 21.71
C LYS A 52 19.47 -8.12 22.30
N LYS A 53 18.45 -8.51 21.52
CA LYS A 53 17.05 -8.52 21.96
C LYS A 53 16.55 -9.96 21.95
N ASN A 54 16.01 -10.40 23.09
CA ASN A 54 15.42 -11.73 23.20
C ASN A 54 14.11 -11.79 22.39
N ALA A 55 13.71 -13.01 22.02
CA ALA A 55 12.38 -13.23 21.49
C ALA A 55 11.32 -12.81 22.53
N PHE A 56 10.19 -12.30 22.04
CA PHE A 56 9.08 -11.87 22.88
C PHE A 56 7.76 -12.29 22.23
N SER A 57 6.71 -12.35 23.05
CA SER A 57 5.37 -12.71 22.60
C SER A 57 4.48 -11.48 22.47
N VAL A 58 3.61 -11.50 21.47
CA VAL A 58 2.56 -10.50 21.26
C VAL A 58 1.23 -11.23 21.21
N GLU A 59 0.22 -10.73 21.92
CA GLU A 59 -1.12 -11.30 21.90
C GLU A 59 -2.09 -10.36 21.19
N VAL A 60 -2.76 -10.87 20.15
CA VAL A 60 -3.77 -10.14 19.37
C VAL A 60 -4.93 -11.07 19.08
N ASN A 61 -6.16 -10.67 19.38
CA ASN A 61 -7.38 -11.44 19.09
C ASN A 61 -7.31 -12.92 19.52
N ASN A 62 -6.88 -13.16 20.77
CA ASN A 62 -6.68 -14.50 21.34
C ASN A 62 -5.72 -15.40 20.53
N GLN A 63 -4.79 -14.81 19.78
CA GLN A 63 -3.66 -15.48 19.15
C GLN A 63 -2.36 -14.96 19.77
N THR A 64 -1.43 -15.88 20.00
CA THR A 64 -0.08 -15.55 20.47
C THR A 64 0.89 -15.66 19.31
N TYR A 65 1.66 -14.60 19.09
CA TYR A 65 2.74 -14.57 18.11
C TYR A 65 4.08 -14.49 18.84
N ILE A 66 5.06 -15.28 18.42
CA ILE A 66 6.43 -15.19 18.92
C ILE A 66 7.24 -14.42 17.89
N ILE A 67 7.77 -13.27 18.29
CA ILE A 67 8.64 -12.44 17.46
C ILE A 67 10.09 -12.66 17.91
N LYS A 68 10.97 -12.97 16.96
CA LYS A 68 12.39 -13.17 17.21
C LYS A 68 13.22 -12.17 16.40
N PRO A 69 13.58 -11.02 17.02
CA PRO A 69 14.40 -9.99 16.38
C PRO A 69 15.79 -10.51 16.01
N ARG A 70 16.26 -10.11 14.82
CA ARG A 70 17.59 -10.43 14.31
C ARG A 70 18.48 -9.19 14.23
N PHE A 71 17.94 -8.10 13.69
CA PHE A 71 18.63 -6.81 13.54
C PHE A 71 17.64 -5.67 13.75
N TYR A 72 18.12 -4.55 14.26
CA TYR A 72 17.40 -3.30 14.12
C TYR A 72 17.56 -2.77 12.70
N TYR A 73 16.47 -2.29 12.11
CA TYR A 73 16.39 -1.96 10.71
C TYR A 73 15.70 -0.61 10.52
N GLU A 74 16.30 0.25 9.71
CA GLU A 74 15.73 1.53 9.31
C GLU A 74 15.82 1.68 7.79
N LEU A 75 14.70 2.02 7.15
CA LEU A 75 14.63 2.27 5.73
C LEU A 75 13.84 3.55 5.47
N GLN A 76 14.39 4.40 4.60
CA GLN A 76 13.68 5.50 3.96
C GLN A 76 13.68 5.27 2.47
N GLY A 77 12.49 5.29 1.87
CA GLY A 77 12.32 4.88 0.49
C GLY A 77 11.01 5.36 -0.11
N VAL A 78 10.86 5.08 -1.40
CA VAL A 78 9.65 5.36 -2.16
C VAL A 78 8.88 4.06 -2.35
N VAL A 79 7.61 4.06 -1.98
CA VAL A 79 6.71 2.93 -2.25
C VAL A 79 6.41 2.91 -3.75
N VAL A 80 6.64 1.79 -4.42
CA VAL A 80 6.34 1.63 -5.86
C VAL A 80 5.22 0.64 -6.14
N SER A 81 4.99 -0.29 -5.21
CA SER A 81 3.87 -1.24 -5.24
C SER A 81 3.57 -1.66 -3.80
N TYR A 82 2.35 -2.14 -3.58
CA TYR A 82 1.99 -2.82 -2.35
C TYR A 82 1.13 -4.04 -2.65
N HIS A 83 1.08 -4.94 -1.67
CA HIS A 83 0.10 -6.03 -1.62
C HIS A 83 -0.51 -6.00 -0.22
N ASP A 84 -1.83 -5.85 -0.16
CA ASP A 84 -2.56 -6.00 1.11
C ASP A 84 -2.55 -7.48 1.44
N SER A 85 -2.25 -7.85 2.68
CA SER A 85 -2.48 -9.24 3.08
C SER A 85 -3.98 -9.52 2.89
N ASP A 86 -4.34 -10.68 2.34
CA ASP A 86 -5.73 -11.12 2.14
C ASP A 86 -6.57 -11.12 3.45
N VAL A 87 -5.92 -10.82 4.58
CA VAL A 87 -6.45 -10.81 5.94
C VAL A 87 -6.94 -9.41 6.37
N PHE A 88 -6.50 -8.30 5.76
CA PHE A 88 -6.79 -6.98 6.34
C PHE A 88 -8.22 -6.49 6.10
N TRP A 89 -8.82 -6.82 4.94
CA TRP A 89 -10.24 -6.53 4.70
C TRP A 89 -11.17 -7.33 5.63
N ASP A 90 -10.65 -8.41 6.24
CA ASP A 90 -11.33 -9.25 7.22
C ASP A 90 -11.31 -8.69 8.66
N ILE A 91 -10.66 -7.55 8.94
CA ILE A 91 -10.82 -6.88 10.25
C ILE A 91 -12.27 -6.42 10.47
N TRP A 92 -13.07 -6.31 9.40
CA TRP A 92 -14.52 -6.06 9.47
C TRP A 92 -15.39 -7.31 9.25
N HIS A 93 -14.86 -8.42 8.74
CA HIS A 93 -15.58 -9.69 8.59
C HIS A 93 -14.66 -10.91 8.74
N HIS A 94 -14.91 -11.70 9.78
CA HIS A 94 -14.13 -12.86 10.19
C HIS A 94 -13.95 -13.97 9.13
N ASP A 95 -12.92 -14.78 9.42
CA ASP A 95 -12.73 -16.18 9.05
C ASP A 95 -11.96 -16.45 7.76
N LYS A 96 -10.63 -16.65 7.91
CA LYS A 96 -10.00 -17.92 7.48
C LYS A 96 -8.53 -18.16 7.90
N TRP A 97 -7.74 -17.15 8.28
CA TRP A 97 -6.28 -17.38 8.46
C TRP A 97 -5.61 -16.95 9.79
N LYS A 98 -6.29 -16.19 10.66
CA LYS A 98 -5.79 -15.81 12.01
C LYS A 98 -4.35 -15.23 12.04
N ASP A 99 -3.95 -14.44 11.04
CA ASP A 99 -2.70 -13.67 11.07
C ASP A 99 -3.01 -12.18 11.22
N PHE A 100 -3.21 -11.73 12.47
CA PHE A 100 -3.70 -10.40 12.81
C PHE A 100 -2.62 -9.34 12.88
N ILE A 101 -1.35 -9.75 12.89
CA ILE A 101 -0.22 -8.81 12.95
C ILE A 101 0.41 -8.57 11.59
N ASN A 102 0.09 -9.39 10.59
CA ASN A 102 0.53 -9.25 9.21
C ASN A 102 -0.42 -8.31 8.44
N LEU A 103 0.05 -7.11 8.18
CA LEU A 103 -0.81 -6.04 7.65
C LEU A 103 -0.69 -5.93 6.13
N ARG A 104 0.55 -5.82 5.64
CA ARG A 104 0.81 -5.43 4.26
C ARG A 104 2.23 -5.71 3.84
N ASP A 105 2.42 -5.97 2.56
CA ASP A 105 3.71 -6.03 1.92
C ASP A 105 3.96 -4.76 1.09
N LEU A 106 5.11 -4.10 1.30
CA LEU A 106 5.51 -2.91 0.55
C LEU A 106 6.73 -3.19 -0.32
N CYS A 107 6.61 -2.92 -1.62
CA CYS A 107 7.77 -2.81 -2.48
C CYS A 107 8.33 -1.39 -2.44
N VAL A 108 9.57 -1.27 -1.97
CA VAL A 108 10.23 0.01 -1.69
C VAL A 108 11.53 0.10 -2.46
N ILE A 109 11.80 1.26 -3.05
CA ILE A 109 13.06 1.60 -3.72
C ILE A 109 13.73 2.81 -3.05
N TRP A 110 15.04 2.95 -3.25
CA TRP A 110 15.83 4.04 -2.68
C TRP A 110 17.04 4.38 -3.57
N ASP A 111 17.81 5.40 -3.19
CA ASP A 111 19.10 5.76 -3.78
C ASP A 111 19.02 5.96 -5.31
N ASN A 112 19.93 5.38 -6.09
CA ASN A 112 20.03 5.63 -7.53
C ASN A 112 18.77 5.24 -8.32
N ASN A 113 18.00 4.25 -7.85
CA ASN A 113 16.72 3.90 -8.45
C ASN A 113 15.73 5.07 -8.41
N VAL A 114 15.83 5.97 -7.43
CA VAL A 114 14.99 7.17 -7.33
C VAL A 114 15.69 8.38 -7.97
N SER A 115 16.95 8.65 -7.62
CA SER A 115 17.65 9.86 -8.08
C SER A 115 17.84 9.93 -9.60
N SER A 116 17.94 8.79 -10.28
CA SER A 116 18.04 8.72 -11.74
C SER A 116 16.71 8.92 -12.47
N GLY A 117 15.57 8.87 -11.77
CA GLY A 117 14.25 8.90 -12.40
C GLY A 117 13.84 7.60 -13.12
N VAL A 118 14.71 6.56 -13.14
CA VAL A 118 14.48 5.33 -13.91
C VAL A 118 13.21 4.60 -13.51
N TYR A 119 12.85 4.63 -12.22
CA TYR A 119 11.66 3.99 -11.66
C TYR A 119 10.35 4.36 -12.35
N LYS A 120 10.27 5.53 -12.97
CA LYS A 120 9.07 5.98 -13.70
C LYS A 120 8.83 5.24 -15.02
N LYS A 121 9.86 4.56 -15.54
CA LYS A 121 9.79 3.69 -16.73
C LYS A 121 9.55 2.22 -16.37
N MET A 122 9.55 1.90 -15.09
CA MET A 122 9.44 0.53 -14.59
C MET A 122 7.98 0.15 -14.34
N ASP A 123 7.70 -1.14 -14.46
CA ASP A 123 6.45 -1.76 -13.98
C ASP A 123 6.76 -2.57 -12.72
N PHE A 124 6.07 -2.26 -11.62
CA PHE A 124 6.28 -2.90 -10.33
C PHE A 124 5.02 -3.64 -9.89
N THR A 125 5.21 -4.86 -9.41
CA THR A 125 4.16 -5.65 -8.77
C THR A 125 4.78 -6.40 -7.60
N ASN A 126 4.03 -6.64 -6.53
CA ASN A 126 4.52 -7.49 -5.44
C ASN A 126 3.40 -8.37 -4.88
N ASP A 127 3.82 -9.43 -4.21
CA ASP A 127 3.00 -10.25 -3.34
C ASP A 127 3.67 -10.39 -1.96
N SER A 128 3.21 -11.35 -1.16
CA SER A 128 3.78 -11.62 0.15
C SER A 128 5.22 -12.13 0.16
N TRP A 129 5.82 -12.45 -0.98
CA TRP A 129 7.16 -13.07 -1.05
C TRP A 129 8.13 -12.29 -1.92
N THR A 130 7.66 -11.72 -3.02
CA THR A 130 8.51 -11.12 -4.04
C THR A 130 7.97 -9.77 -4.48
N CYS A 131 8.88 -8.82 -4.70
CA CYS A 131 8.61 -7.67 -5.53
C CYS A 131 9.29 -7.85 -6.89
N TRP A 132 8.51 -7.82 -7.95
CA TRP A 132 8.95 -7.85 -9.33
C TRP A 132 9.08 -6.44 -9.88
N ALA A 133 10.19 -6.19 -10.57
CA ALA A 133 10.44 -4.99 -11.35
C ALA A 133 10.67 -5.40 -12.80
N ARG A 134 9.91 -4.83 -13.73
CA ARG A 134 10.04 -5.05 -15.18
C ARG A 134 10.40 -3.74 -15.86
N TRP A 135 11.18 -3.82 -16.92
CA TRP A 135 11.64 -2.67 -17.69
C TRP A 135 11.44 -2.91 -19.19
N PRO A 136 11.21 -1.83 -19.98
CA PRO A 136 10.88 -1.94 -21.39
C PRO A 136 12.10 -2.22 -22.28
N ASP A 137 13.31 -1.83 -21.85
CA ASP A 137 14.52 -1.88 -22.67
C ASP A 137 15.80 -2.07 -21.85
N ASN A 138 16.89 -2.44 -22.52
CA ASN A 138 18.18 -2.73 -21.89
C ASN A 138 18.83 -1.50 -21.24
N GLU A 139 18.57 -0.30 -21.75
CA GLU A 139 19.13 0.94 -21.17
C GLU A 139 18.53 1.20 -19.79
N THR A 140 17.20 1.07 -19.68
CA THR A 140 16.46 1.18 -18.42
C THR A 140 16.94 0.11 -17.43
N GLY A 141 17.07 -1.14 -17.87
CA GLY A 141 17.58 -2.23 -17.04
C GLY A 141 19.04 -2.04 -16.58
N ARG A 142 19.87 -1.31 -17.35
CA ARG A 142 21.26 -0.99 -16.95
C ARG A 142 21.33 0.09 -15.88
N ILE A 143 20.37 1.01 -15.85
CA ILE A 143 20.30 2.10 -14.85
C ILE A 143 19.68 1.59 -13.54
N PHE A 144 18.65 0.74 -13.64
CA PHE A 144 17.96 0.19 -12.49
C PHE A 144 18.81 -0.87 -11.76
N SER A 145 18.85 -0.79 -10.44
CA SER A 145 19.58 -1.72 -9.58
C SER A 145 18.63 -2.53 -8.72
N MET A 146 18.60 -3.85 -8.91
CA MET A 146 17.86 -4.78 -8.04
C MET A 146 18.35 -4.77 -6.58
N ARG A 147 19.53 -4.21 -6.29
CA ARG A 147 20.07 -4.07 -4.92
C ARG A 147 19.52 -2.83 -4.18
N GLN A 148 18.78 -1.97 -4.89
CA GLN A 148 18.16 -0.76 -4.36
C GLN A 148 16.62 -0.88 -4.39
N LEU A 149 16.14 -2.11 -4.17
CA LEU A 149 14.74 -2.50 -4.10
C LEU A 149 14.60 -3.56 -3.01
N SER A 150 13.53 -3.50 -2.22
CA SER A 150 13.15 -4.59 -1.33
C SER A 150 11.65 -4.80 -1.25
N ASN A 151 11.26 -6.06 -1.05
CA ASN A 151 9.92 -6.42 -0.63
C ASN A 151 9.90 -6.51 0.90
N ASN A 152 9.09 -5.68 1.53
CA ASN A 152 9.03 -5.53 2.98
C ASN A 152 7.71 -6.11 3.48
N HIS A 153 7.78 -7.24 4.16
CA HIS A 153 6.64 -7.85 4.84
C HIS A 153 6.47 -7.24 6.22
N ILE A 154 5.40 -6.47 6.40
CA ILE A 154 5.26 -5.59 7.56
C ILE A 154 4.34 -6.19 8.60
N LEU A 155 4.89 -6.30 9.82
CA LEU A 155 4.18 -6.74 11.01
C LEU A 155 3.99 -5.59 11.99
N SER A 156 2.79 -5.43 12.54
CA SER A 156 2.53 -4.56 13.68
C SER A 156 1.30 -5.03 14.46
N HIS A 157 1.25 -4.66 15.73
CA HIS A 157 0.09 -4.84 16.61
C HIS A 157 -0.39 -3.51 17.18
N ASN A 158 0.21 -2.40 16.72
CA ASN A 158 -0.13 -1.05 17.14
C ASN A 158 -1.08 -0.45 16.10
N ASP A 159 -2.27 -0.03 16.54
CA ASP A 159 -3.33 0.46 15.65
C ASP A 159 -2.94 1.76 14.92
N ASP A 160 -2.22 2.67 15.56
CA ASP A 160 -1.80 3.94 14.96
C ASP A 160 -0.78 3.71 13.82
N ILE A 161 0.18 2.80 14.08
CA ILE A 161 1.15 2.36 13.07
C ILE A 161 0.40 1.67 11.91
N SER A 162 -0.56 0.81 12.23
CA SER A 162 -1.34 0.06 11.25
C SER A 162 -2.14 0.99 10.35
N GLN A 163 -2.86 1.95 10.92
CA GLN A 163 -3.63 2.94 10.16
C GLN A 163 -2.73 3.77 9.23
N THR A 164 -1.58 4.20 9.73
CA THR A 164 -0.62 4.99 8.93
C THR A 164 -0.06 4.15 7.77
N LEU A 165 0.34 2.92 8.04
CA LEU A 165 0.82 1.96 7.03
C LEU A 165 -0.21 1.69 5.94
N MET A 166 -1.46 1.43 6.32
CA MET A 166 -2.55 1.15 5.36
C MET A 166 -2.89 2.37 4.50
N SER A 167 -2.57 3.58 4.98
CA SER A 167 -2.73 4.79 4.17
C SER A 167 -1.65 4.96 3.10
N ALA A 168 -0.52 4.25 3.19
CA ALA A 168 0.61 4.37 2.27
C ALA A 168 0.22 3.93 0.85
N ARG A 169 0.75 4.61 -0.16
CA ARG A 169 0.39 4.41 -1.57
C ARG A 169 1.62 4.49 -2.47
N PRO A 170 1.56 3.96 -3.71
CA PRO A 170 2.62 4.17 -4.69
C PRO A 170 2.94 5.65 -4.86
N GLY A 171 4.22 5.98 -4.89
CA GLY A 171 4.77 7.32 -4.93
C GLY A 171 5.07 7.94 -3.56
N ASP A 172 4.50 7.44 -2.47
CA ASP A 172 4.75 7.98 -1.12
C ASP A 172 6.23 7.78 -0.71
N HIS A 173 6.83 8.83 -0.15
CA HIS A 173 8.09 8.73 0.58
C HIS A 173 7.79 8.32 2.02
N ILE A 174 8.29 7.15 2.40
CA ILE A 174 8.08 6.59 3.73
C ILE A 174 9.40 6.49 4.52
N LYS A 175 9.26 6.46 5.84
CA LYS A 175 10.28 6.00 6.77
C LYS A 175 9.68 4.88 7.60
N LEU A 176 10.35 3.74 7.63
CA LEU A 176 10.01 2.64 8.51
C LEU A 176 11.22 2.29 9.39
N SER A 177 10.94 1.90 10.62
CA SER A 177 11.95 1.37 11.52
C SER A 177 11.38 0.32 12.46
N GLY A 178 12.21 -0.65 12.83
CA GLY A 178 11.84 -1.74 13.70
C GLY A 178 12.86 -2.87 13.64
N PHE A 179 12.38 -4.10 13.68
CA PHE A 179 13.24 -5.28 13.74
C PHE A 179 13.02 -6.18 12.54
N LEU A 180 14.10 -6.50 11.81
CA LEU A 180 14.10 -7.69 10.95
C LEU A 180 13.88 -8.90 11.87
N SER A 181 12.75 -9.58 11.72
CA SER A 181 12.29 -10.58 12.67
C SER A 181 11.79 -11.85 12.01
N GLU A 182 12.18 -13.00 12.54
CA GLU A 182 11.41 -14.23 12.35
C GLU A 182 10.13 -14.12 13.20
N TYR A 183 9.01 -14.64 12.72
CA TYR A 183 7.80 -14.75 13.55
C TYR A 183 7.08 -16.09 13.37
N SER A 184 6.34 -16.49 14.41
CA SER A 184 5.54 -17.69 14.39
C SER A 184 4.24 -17.52 15.17
N ASN A 185 3.22 -18.29 14.82
CA ASN A 185 2.00 -18.46 15.59
C ASN A 185 1.92 -19.92 16.06
N PRO A 186 2.22 -20.22 17.34
CA PRO A 186 2.16 -21.58 17.87
C PRO A 186 0.77 -22.22 17.80
N GLY A 187 -0.30 -21.41 17.79
CA GLY A 187 -1.68 -21.88 17.75
C GLY A 187 -2.10 -22.52 16.43
N ASN A 188 -1.40 -22.22 15.32
CA ASN A 188 -1.63 -22.84 14.01
C ASN A 188 -0.36 -23.43 13.37
N GLY A 189 0.79 -23.35 14.05
CA GLY A 189 2.07 -23.86 13.57
C GLY A 189 2.73 -23.01 12.49
N PHE A 190 2.18 -21.84 12.15
CA PHE A 190 2.75 -20.95 11.14
C PHE A 190 4.12 -20.42 11.58
N GLN A 191 5.07 -20.38 10.65
CA GLN A 191 6.40 -19.81 10.84
C GLN A 191 6.85 -19.08 9.58
N ARG A 192 7.52 -17.95 9.77
CA ARG A 192 8.10 -17.16 8.69
C ARG A 192 9.43 -16.55 9.11
N GLY A 193 10.39 -16.65 8.20
CA GLY A 193 11.72 -16.07 8.36
C GLY A 193 11.82 -14.61 7.96
N THR A 194 13.03 -14.07 7.96
CA THR A 194 13.36 -12.72 7.47
C THR A 194 14.68 -12.75 6.72
N SER A 195 14.75 -12.05 5.59
CA SER A 195 16.03 -11.76 4.95
C SER A 195 16.89 -10.86 5.84
N THR A 196 18.16 -11.19 5.97
CA THR A 196 19.18 -10.35 6.65
C THR A 196 20.36 -10.01 5.73
N THR A 197 20.25 -10.38 4.45
CA THR A 197 21.24 -10.12 3.41
C THR A 197 20.63 -9.17 2.37
N ARG A 198 21.44 -8.51 1.54
CA ARG A 198 20.97 -7.58 0.48
C ARG A 198 21.09 -8.14 -0.93
N THR A 199 21.61 -9.36 -1.05
CA THR A 199 22.00 -9.99 -2.33
C THR A 199 21.30 -11.32 -2.56
N ASP A 200 20.42 -11.71 -1.65
CA ASP A 200 19.52 -12.83 -1.82
C ASP A 200 18.43 -12.51 -2.84
N THR A 201 17.96 -13.53 -3.54
CA THR A 201 16.99 -13.42 -4.63
C THR A 201 15.95 -14.53 -4.53
N GLY A 202 14.72 -14.28 -5.00
CA GLY A 202 13.64 -15.27 -4.99
C GLY A 202 12.97 -15.44 -3.62
N ASN A 203 12.38 -16.61 -3.37
CA ASN A 203 11.67 -16.97 -2.14
C ASN A 203 12.63 -17.02 -0.94
N GLY A 204 12.89 -15.85 -0.34
CA GLY A 204 13.85 -15.67 0.74
C GLY A 204 14.39 -14.25 0.87
N ALA A 205 14.30 -13.45 -0.21
CA ALA A 205 14.76 -12.05 -0.26
C ALA A 205 13.81 -11.05 0.44
N CYS A 206 12.69 -11.54 0.99
CA CYS A 206 11.70 -10.70 1.65
C CYS A 206 12.15 -10.34 3.07
N GLU A 207 12.13 -9.05 3.38
CA GLU A 207 12.40 -8.52 4.71
C GLU A 207 11.13 -8.61 5.54
N THR A 208 11.07 -9.52 6.50
CA THR A 208 9.99 -9.52 7.50
C THR A 208 10.37 -8.55 8.62
N ILE A 209 9.59 -7.50 8.80
CA ILE A 209 9.87 -6.38 9.70
C ILE A 209 8.74 -6.24 10.72
N TYR A 210 9.07 -6.38 12.00
CA TYR A 210 8.19 -5.97 13.08
C TYR A 210 8.43 -4.50 13.40
N LEU A 211 7.43 -3.65 13.18
CA LEU A 211 7.58 -2.20 13.26
C LEU A 211 7.60 -1.67 14.68
N ASP A 212 8.53 -0.73 14.91
CA ASP A 212 8.51 0.18 16.05
C ASP A 212 7.92 1.56 15.65
N ASP A 213 8.17 2.02 14.42
CA ASP A 213 7.69 3.31 13.90
C ASP A 213 7.48 3.23 12.38
N PHE A 214 6.45 3.92 11.89
CA PHE A 214 6.16 4.07 10.47
C PHE A 214 5.61 5.46 10.19
N LYS A 215 6.22 6.15 9.24
CA LYS A 215 5.86 7.52 8.86
C LYS A 215 5.81 7.67 7.36
N ILE A 216 4.87 8.49 6.92
CA ILE A 216 4.81 8.95 5.54
C ILE A 216 5.35 10.37 5.54
N ILE A 217 6.59 10.51 5.07
CA ILE A 217 7.34 11.77 5.06
C ILE A 217 6.73 12.73 4.04
N ASN A 218 6.36 12.20 2.87
CA ASN A 218 5.69 12.98 1.84
C ASN A 218 4.66 12.11 1.09
N LYS A 219 3.46 12.67 0.91
CA LYS A 219 2.32 12.01 0.26
C LYS A 219 2.29 12.33 -1.23
N ALA A 220 2.43 11.32 -2.08
CA ALA A 220 2.24 11.50 -3.52
C ALA A 220 0.76 11.70 -3.85
N ASN A 221 0.50 12.55 -4.86
CA ASN A 221 -0.82 12.71 -5.49
C ASN A 221 -1.99 12.93 -4.52
N ALA A 222 -1.78 13.55 -3.36
CA ALA A 222 -2.81 13.71 -2.32
C ALA A 222 -4.08 14.38 -2.87
N GLY A 223 -3.93 15.37 -3.76
CA GLY A 223 -5.05 16.03 -4.44
C GLY A 223 -5.83 15.08 -5.35
N THR A 224 -5.14 14.31 -6.19
CA THR A 224 -5.76 13.35 -7.12
C THR A 224 -6.43 12.19 -6.38
N HIS A 225 -5.85 11.70 -5.28
CA HIS A 225 -6.49 10.71 -4.43
C HIS A 225 -7.77 11.23 -3.77
N ARG A 226 -7.77 12.48 -3.30
CA ARG A 226 -9.00 13.13 -2.79
C ARG A 226 -10.05 13.27 -3.88
N LEU A 227 -9.64 13.71 -5.08
CA LEU A 227 -10.52 13.82 -6.24
C LEU A 227 -11.14 12.45 -6.59
N TYR A 228 -10.34 11.38 -6.60
CA TYR A 228 -10.82 10.01 -6.82
C TYR A 228 -11.86 9.59 -5.77
N ALA A 229 -11.56 9.81 -4.48
CA ALA A 229 -12.47 9.46 -3.40
C ALA A 229 -13.81 10.21 -3.49
N ILE A 230 -13.76 11.53 -3.71
CA ILE A 230 -14.95 12.37 -3.87
C ILE A 230 -15.75 11.93 -5.11
N SER A 231 -15.08 11.80 -6.26
CA SER A 231 -15.73 11.41 -7.52
C SER A 231 -16.41 10.05 -7.40
N LYS A 232 -15.78 9.09 -6.71
CA LYS A 232 -16.35 7.76 -6.45
C LYS A 232 -17.64 7.84 -5.62
N TRP A 233 -17.61 8.58 -4.51
CA TRP A 233 -18.78 8.71 -3.66
C TRP A 233 -19.91 9.51 -4.32
N THR A 234 -19.57 10.59 -5.02
CA THR A 234 -20.54 11.35 -5.82
C THR A 234 -21.15 10.47 -6.92
N PHE A 235 -20.36 9.63 -7.59
CA PHE A 235 -20.86 8.67 -8.58
C PHE A 235 -21.87 7.70 -7.97
N ILE A 236 -21.54 7.07 -6.84
CA ILE A 236 -22.44 6.13 -6.15
C ILE A 236 -23.75 6.80 -5.74
N ILE A 237 -23.67 7.96 -5.07
CA ILE A 237 -24.85 8.70 -4.61
C ILE A 237 -25.71 9.15 -5.80
N SER A 238 -25.07 9.63 -6.87
CA SER A 238 -25.77 10.10 -8.07
C SER A 238 -26.44 8.96 -8.83
N LEU A 239 -25.81 7.78 -8.87
CA LEU A 239 -26.38 6.59 -9.49
C LEU A 239 -27.63 6.12 -8.72
N ILE A 240 -27.55 6.04 -7.39
CA ILE A 240 -28.68 5.68 -6.54
C ILE A 240 -29.81 6.71 -6.70
N GLY A 241 -29.49 8.01 -6.62
CA GLY A 241 -30.46 9.09 -6.78
C GLY A 241 -31.13 9.08 -8.15
N PHE A 242 -30.38 8.80 -9.22
CA PHE A 242 -30.91 8.68 -10.57
C PHE A 242 -31.89 7.50 -10.70
N ILE A 243 -31.54 6.32 -10.18
CA ILE A 243 -32.39 5.13 -10.20
C ILE A 243 -33.69 5.38 -9.42
N VAL A 244 -33.59 5.96 -8.21
CA VAL A 244 -34.77 6.28 -7.39
C VAL A 244 -35.67 7.30 -8.10
N ALA A 245 -35.10 8.37 -8.67
CA ALA A 245 -35.87 9.37 -9.40
C ALA A 245 -36.53 8.78 -10.66
N PHE A 246 -35.86 7.84 -11.34
CA PHE A 246 -36.40 7.14 -12.50
C PHE A 246 -37.59 6.24 -12.12
N ILE A 247 -37.47 5.44 -11.05
CA ILE A 247 -38.55 4.56 -10.57
C ILE A 247 -39.73 5.37 -10.02
N ALA A 248 -39.47 6.47 -9.31
CA ALA A 248 -40.49 7.34 -8.74
C ALA A 248 -41.16 8.29 -9.76
N SER A 249 -40.69 8.29 -11.02
CA SER A 249 -41.33 9.06 -12.07
C SER A 249 -42.58 8.32 -12.55
N PRO A 250 -43.77 8.94 -12.52
CA PRO A 250 -45.00 8.25 -12.91
C PRO A 250 -44.89 7.81 -14.38
N VAL A 251 -45.03 6.51 -14.61
CA VAL A 251 -45.21 5.96 -15.96
C VAL A 251 -46.53 6.52 -16.48
N CYS A 252 -46.48 7.49 -17.39
CA CYS A 252 -47.65 7.84 -18.18
C CYS A 252 -48.07 6.59 -18.96
N ARG A 253 -49.08 5.87 -18.44
CA ARG A 253 -49.86 4.92 -19.24
C ARG A 253 -50.61 5.74 -20.29
N ASN A 254 -50.13 5.67 -21.53
CA ASN A 254 -50.97 5.97 -22.70
C ASN A 254 -51.94 4.82 -22.94
#